data_AF-A0A5B9M385-F1
#
_entry.id   AF-A0A5B9M385-F1
#
_cell.length_a   1.000
_cell.length_b   1.000
_cell.length_c   1.000
_cell.angle_alpha   90.00
_cell.angle_beta   90.00
_cell.angle_gamma   90.00
#
_symmetry.space_group_name_H-M   'P 1'
#
loop_
_entity.id
_entity.type
_entity.pdbx_description
1 polymer ?
#
loop_
_entity_poly.entity_id
_entity_poly.type
_entity_poly.pdbx_seq_one_letter_code
_entity_poly.pdbx_strand_id
1 'polypeptide(L)'
;MEKKVAMVAVNLALQLTRGRDPETSGRFRVNCVRCSPCDSNCTPSRKPEKQKDIDLNSVLGYCELCGECNRVCPAMLPIMEAIDDAKNGGLRAIGTLYESCSGCGRCMEVCPVGVPILDIIRESRGETPERFLIRAGRGPVQDIEIRRVGAPIVFGDIPGVISLAGCSNYPSGERDVQIIAEEFLKRGYIVLAAGCAAMDIALTHDDEGKTLYEKYPGDFDRGGLLNLGPCVGNSHAIGSAIKIANIFARVPMKGNTVEIADYILNRIGVCVIGWGAMSQKAFAIVTGANRWGIPVVLGPHASKYRRLYLGESSPRVIRDKSDDSMVPSEPAPPHLTYAAESINECLVMASKMCIRPNDTPRGRMVKLSNYVDLHLKYYGDLPADIDLFVRNEREIPYKHKDDILEILRKKNWKPREPVKEPTIIR
;
A
#
# COMPACT_ATOMS: atom_id res chain seq x y z
N MET A 1 20.13 13.28 -30.16
CA MET A 1 20.95 12.85 -29.01
C MET A 1 20.70 13.71 -27.74
N GLU A 2 19.54 14.34 -27.58
CA GLU A 2 19.33 15.41 -26.56
C GLU A 2 18.19 15.17 -25.55
N LYS A 3 17.54 13.99 -25.54
CA LYS A 3 16.45 13.71 -24.57
C LYS A 3 16.90 12.96 -23.29
N LYS A 4 18.14 12.43 -23.23
CA LYS A 4 18.68 11.72 -22.05
C LYS A 4 19.13 12.63 -20.89
N VAL A 5 19.09 13.95 -21.06
CA VAL A 5 19.61 14.91 -20.06
C VAL A 5 18.57 15.28 -18.99
N ALA A 6 17.27 15.23 -19.29
CA ALA A 6 16.23 15.81 -18.40
C ALA A 6 16.05 15.06 -17.07
N MET A 7 16.16 13.71 -17.06
CA MET A 7 15.98 12.92 -15.85
C MET A 7 17.25 12.84 -14.98
N VAL A 8 18.43 12.98 -15.61
CA VAL A 8 19.72 13.13 -14.92
C VAL A 8 19.85 14.54 -14.32
N ALA A 9 19.33 15.58 -15.00
CA ALA A 9 19.42 16.97 -14.56
C ALA A 9 18.67 17.26 -13.26
N VAL A 10 17.52 16.62 -12.98
CA VAL A 10 16.78 16.84 -11.71
C VAL A 10 17.55 16.27 -10.52
N ASN A 11 18.15 15.09 -10.68
CA ASN A 11 19.01 14.50 -9.64
C ASN A 11 20.34 15.26 -9.49
N LEU A 12 20.91 15.78 -10.57
CA LEU A 12 22.13 16.59 -10.54
C LEU A 12 21.88 17.98 -9.94
N ALA A 13 20.75 18.64 -10.23
CA ALA A 13 20.38 19.93 -9.66
C ALA A 13 20.09 19.86 -8.14
N LEU A 14 19.51 18.74 -7.67
CA LEU A 14 19.35 18.47 -6.24
C LEU A 14 20.69 18.14 -5.54
N GLN A 15 21.65 17.57 -6.27
CA GLN A 15 23.01 17.36 -5.75
C GLN A 15 23.85 18.65 -5.72
N LEU A 16 23.70 19.53 -6.71
CA LEU A 16 24.41 20.82 -6.83
C LEU A 16 23.90 21.93 -5.90
N THR A 17 22.73 21.75 -5.28
CA THR A 17 22.14 22.71 -4.32
C THR A 17 22.47 22.37 -2.86
N ARG A 18 23.19 21.28 -2.59
CA ARG A 18 23.77 21.01 -1.26
C ARG A 18 24.91 21.98 -0.99
N GLY A 19 24.59 23.11 -0.36
CA GLY A 19 25.57 24.05 0.18
C GLY A 19 25.33 25.53 -0.13
N ARG A 20 24.19 25.94 -0.71
CA ARG A 20 23.91 27.36 -0.96
C ARG A 20 22.80 27.91 -0.05
N ASP A 21 23.04 29.13 0.40
CA ASP A 21 22.26 29.93 1.36
C ASP A 21 20.78 30.05 0.94
N PRO A 22 19.80 29.68 1.80
CA PRO A 22 18.38 29.68 1.47
C PRO A 22 17.84 31.01 0.93
N GLU A 23 18.37 32.15 1.40
CA GLU A 23 17.84 33.48 1.04
C GLU A 23 18.08 33.87 -0.42
N THR A 24 19.18 33.42 -1.03
CA THR A 24 19.46 33.68 -2.46
C THR A 24 18.72 32.70 -3.39
N SER A 25 18.33 31.54 -2.87
CA SER A 25 17.64 30.49 -3.63
C SER A 25 16.14 30.78 -3.86
N GLY A 26 15.55 31.71 -3.10
CA GLY A 26 14.14 32.08 -3.18
C GLY A 26 13.77 32.93 -4.40
N ARG A 27 14.69 33.74 -4.93
CA ARG A 27 14.40 34.63 -6.07
C ARG A 27 14.42 33.93 -7.44
N PHE A 28 15.05 32.76 -7.56
CA PHE A 28 15.20 32.04 -8.83
C PHE A 28 14.08 31.04 -9.14
N ARG A 29 13.09 30.86 -8.27
CA ARG A 29 12.21 29.66 -8.32
C ARG A 29 10.85 29.79 -8.98
N VAL A 30 10.42 30.96 -9.45
CA VAL A 30 9.06 31.07 -10.01
C VAL A 30 9.00 30.75 -11.52
N ASN A 31 10.09 30.94 -12.27
CA ASN A 31 10.07 30.76 -13.74
C ASN A 31 11.20 29.88 -14.32
N CYS A 32 12.07 29.27 -13.50
CA CYS A 32 13.30 28.65 -13.99
C CYS A 32 13.31 27.11 -13.87
N VAL A 33 12.46 26.42 -14.64
CA VAL A 33 12.43 24.94 -14.72
C VAL A 33 12.65 24.41 -16.16
N ARG A 34 13.18 25.21 -17.08
CA ARG A 34 13.49 24.74 -18.45
C ARG A 34 14.72 25.41 -19.06
N CYS A 35 15.92 24.92 -18.75
CA CYS A 35 17.11 24.98 -19.63
C CYS A 35 18.32 24.33 -18.93
N SER A 36 19.09 23.52 -19.65
CA SER A 36 20.23 22.75 -19.12
C SER A 36 21.59 23.47 -19.13
N PRO A 37 21.70 24.73 -19.57
CA PRO A 37 22.81 25.61 -19.16
C PRO A 37 22.31 27.01 -18.75
N CYS A 38 22.64 27.46 -17.55
CA CYS A 38 22.30 28.79 -17.03
C CYS A 38 23.31 29.83 -17.52
N ASP A 39 23.08 30.43 -18.68
CA ASP A 39 23.79 31.63 -19.12
C ASP A 39 22.90 32.88 -18.92
N SER A 40 23.50 34.02 -18.59
CA SER A 40 22.84 35.23 -18.09
C SER A 40 21.90 35.95 -19.08
N ASN A 41 21.70 35.38 -20.28
CA ASN A 41 20.87 35.94 -21.37
C ASN A 41 19.63 35.09 -21.71
N CYS A 42 19.16 34.24 -20.78
CA CYS A 42 18.03 33.34 -21.05
C CYS A 42 16.70 34.10 -21.23
N THR A 43 16.25 34.26 -22.48
CA THR A 43 14.83 34.43 -22.79
C THR A 43 14.12 33.09 -22.56
N PRO A 44 12.95 33.05 -21.87
CA PRO A 44 12.30 31.79 -21.56
C PRO A 44 11.95 31.06 -22.87
N SER A 45 12.49 29.85 -23.04
CA SER A 45 12.10 28.98 -24.15
C SER A 45 10.58 28.88 -24.17
N ARG A 46 9.96 29.16 -25.33
CA ARG A 46 8.52 28.97 -25.58
C ARG A 46 8.05 27.67 -24.91
N LYS A 47 6.81 27.63 -24.41
CA LYS A 47 6.12 26.36 -24.09
C LYS A 47 6.54 25.34 -25.17
N PRO A 48 7.01 24.12 -24.83
CA PRO A 48 7.30 23.13 -25.83
C PRO A 48 6.06 23.07 -26.69
N GLU A 49 6.22 23.38 -27.98
CA GLU A 49 5.16 23.13 -28.93
C GLU A 49 4.70 21.70 -28.68
N LYS A 50 3.39 21.52 -28.57
CA LYS A 50 2.75 20.21 -28.50
C LYS A 50 3.48 19.36 -29.52
N GLN A 51 4.23 18.36 -29.06
CA GLN A 51 5.07 17.55 -29.94
C GLN A 51 4.11 17.00 -31.00
N LYS A 52 4.35 17.31 -32.28
CA LYS A 52 3.46 16.93 -33.40
C LYS A 52 2.92 15.52 -33.18
N ASP A 53 1.60 15.36 -33.31
CA ASP A 53 0.91 14.07 -33.30
C ASP A 53 1.76 13.07 -34.07
N ILE A 54 2.27 12.04 -33.38
CA ILE A 54 3.08 11.02 -34.05
C ILE A 54 2.16 10.34 -35.07
N ASP A 55 2.63 10.17 -36.30
CA ASP A 55 1.88 9.38 -37.27
C ASP A 55 1.99 7.90 -36.85
N LEU A 56 1.01 7.45 -36.05
CA LEU A 56 0.95 6.10 -35.50
C LEU A 56 1.14 5.03 -36.57
N ASN A 57 0.53 5.20 -37.75
CA ASN A 57 0.63 4.22 -38.84
C ASN A 57 2.06 4.10 -39.35
N SER A 58 2.75 5.24 -39.54
CA SER A 58 4.15 5.22 -39.97
C SER A 58 5.05 4.56 -38.94
N VAL A 59 4.82 4.84 -37.66
CA VAL A 59 5.68 4.39 -36.57
C VAL A 59 5.47 2.90 -36.28
N LEU A 60 4.21 2.44 -36.29
CA LEU A 60 3.85 1.04 -36.14
C LEU A 60 4.45 0.18 -37.26
N GLY A 61 4.52 0.72 -38.48
CA GLY A 61 5.10 0.05 -39.65
C GLY A 61 6.56 -0.38 -39.48
N TYR A 62 7.36 0.32 -38.67
CA TYR A 62 8.74 -0.05 -38.41
C TYR A 62 8.90 -1.26 -37.49
N CYS A 63 7.89 -1.62 -36.70
CA CYS A 63 8.01 -2.72 -35.75
C CYS A 63 8.15 -4.07 -36.48
N GLU A 64 9.19 -4.84 -36.19
CA GLU A 64 9.41 -6.17 -36.80
C GLU A 64 8.76 -7.32 -35.99
N LEU A 65 8.03 -7.02 -34.91
CA LEU A 65 7.40 -8.01 -34.01
C LEU A 65 8.40 -9.04 -33.43
N CYS A 66 9.60 -8.58 -33.07
CA CYS A 66 10.67 -9.46 -32.56
C CYS A 66 10.50 -9.89 -31.08
N GLY A 67 9.60 -9.26 -30.32
CA GLY A 67 9.29 -9.64 -28.93
C GLY A 67 10.28 -9.19 -27.84
N GLU A 68 11.39 -8.53 -28.19
CA GLU A 68 12.38 -8.06 -27.20
C GLU A 68 11.79 -7.09 -26.17
N CYS A 69 10.83 -6.25 -26.58
CA CYS A 69 10.12 -5.33 -25.68
C CYS A 69 9.35 -6.05 -24.58
N ASN A 70 8.68 -7.17 -24.89
CA ASN A 70 7.96 -8.00 -23.90
C ASN A 70 8.95 -8.61 -22.91
N ARG A 71 10.05 -9.17 -23.43
CA ARG A 71 11.06 -9.87 -22.64
C ARG A 71 11.69 -8.99 -21.55
N VAL A 72 11.91 -7.71 -21.84
CA VAL A 72 12.54 -6.77 -20.89
C VAL A 72 11.55 -5.96 -20.06
N CYS A 73 10.25 -6.04 -20.36
CA CYS A 73 9.23 -5.28 -19.66
C CYS A 73 9.16 -5.74 -18.20
N PRO A 74 9.43 -4.86 -17.20
CA PRO A 74 9.44 -5.27 -15.81
C PRO A 74 8.05 -5.69 -15.28
N ALA A 75 6.99 -5.21 -15.93
CA ALA A 75 5.59 -5.55 -15.66
C ALA A 75 5.05 -6.65 -16.60
N MET A 76 5.90 -7.22 -17.48
CA MET A 76 5.52 -8.29 -18.42
C MET A 76 4.32 -7.94 -19.30
N LEU A 77 4.20 -6.66 -19.70
CA LEU A 77 3.12 -6.19 -20.56
C LEU A 77 3.21 -6.84 -21.96
N PRO A 78 2.06 -7.18 -22.58
CA PRO A 78 1.99 -7.75 -23.93
C PRO A 78 2.16 -6.66 -25.01
N ILE A 79 3.33 -6.02 -25.05
CA ILE A 79 3.61 -4.87 -25.92
C ILE A 79 3.60 -5.30 -27.39
N MET A 80 4.23 -6.42 -27.73
CA MET A 80 4.32 -6.93 -29.09
C MET A 80 2.93 -7.24 -29.67
N GLU A 81 2.12 -7.96 -28.91
CA GLU A 81 0.76 -8.35 -29.27
C GLU A 81 -0.12 -7.10 -29.44
N ALA A 82 0.02 -6.12 -28.54
CA ALA A 82 -0.70 -4.87 -28.63
C ALA A 82 -0.27 -4.01 -29.84
N ILE A 83 1.01 -4.06 -30.25
CA ILE A 83 1.49 -3.40 -31.48
C ILE A 83 0.97 -4.12 -32.72
N ASP A 84 0.92 -5.46 -32.71
CA ASP A 84 0.38 -6.24 -33.83
C ASP A 84 -1.12 -5.95 -34.05
N ASP A 85 -1.91 -5.90 -32.98
CA ASP A 85 -3.31 -5.46 -33.03
C ASP A 85 -3.42 -4.02 -33.57
N ALA A 86 -2.57 -3.10 -33.09
CA ALA A 86 -2.53 -1.71 -33.53
C ALA A 86 -2.18 -1.55 -35.02
N LYS A 87 -1.29 -2.39 -35.58
CA LYS A 87 -0.99 -2.42 -37.03
C LYS A 87 -2.22 -2.77 -37.87
N ASN A 88 -3.13 -3.57 -37.33
CA ASN A 88 -4.38 -3.96 -37.96
C ASN A 88 -5.54 -2.98 -37.67
N GLY A 89 -5.24 -1.82 -37.07
CA GLY A 89 -6.22 -0.78 -36.72
C GLY A 89 -6.76 -0.87 -35.29
N GLY A 90 -6.36 -1.87 -34.51
CA GLY A 90 -6.75 -2.07 -33.11
C GLY A 90 -5.95 -1.24 -32.11
N LEU A 91 -6.24 0.06 -31.97
CA LEU A 91 -5.50 0.93 -31.02
C LEU A 91 -5.87 0.71 -29.55
N ARG A 92 -6.98 0.02 -29.27
CA ARG A 92 -7.51 -0.13 -27.92
C ARG A 92 -6.56 -0.94 -27.02
N ALA A 93 -6.04 -2.06 -27.51
CA ALA A 93 -5.17 -2.93 -26.71
C ALA A 93 -3.91 -2.18 -26.23
N ILE A 94 -3.25 -1.46 -27.14
CA ILE A 94 -2.05 -0.69 -26.80
C ILE A 94 -2.35 0.54 -25.93
N GLY A 95 -3.50 1.20 -26.12
CA GLY A 95 -3.94 2.30 -25.26
C GLY A 95 -4.21 1.87 -23.82
N THR A 96 -4.78 0.68 -23.61
CA THR A 96 -5.03 0.15 -22.25
C THR A 96 -3.75 -0.17 -21.47
N LEU A 97 -2.62 -0.39 -22.16
CA LEU A 97 -1.33 -0.60 -21.49
C LEU A 97 -0.86 0.63 -20.70
N TYR A 98 -1.41 1.82 -20.96
CA TYR A 98 -1.02 3.04 -20.24
C TYR A 98 -1.16 2.86 -18.72
N GLU A 99 -2.26 2.27 -18.26
CA GLU A 99 -2.57 2.13 -16.83
C GLU A 99 -1.60 1.20 -16.10
N SER A 100 -1.01 0.22 -16.80
CA SER A 100 -0.06 -0.72 -16.20
C SER A 100 1.40 -0.38 -16.54
N CYS A 101 1.64 0.63 -17.40
CA CYS A 101 2.98 1.01 -17.84
C CYS A 101 3.61 2.04 -16.91
N SER A 102 4.70 1.65 -16.23
CA SER A 102 5.48 2.56 -15.38
C SER A 102 6.34 3.59 -16.14
N GLY A 103 6.29 3.60 -17.48
CA GLY A 103 7.03 4.56 -18.31
C GLY A 103 8.56 4.43 -18.25
N CYS A 104 9.10 3.26 -17.89
CA CYS A 104 10.53 3.09 -17.61
C CYS A 104 11.47 3.16 -18.84
N GLY A 105 10.94 3.03 -20.05
CA GLY A 105 11.70 3.15 -21.30
C GLY A 105 12.57 1.96 -21.70
N ARG A 106 12.67 0.90 -20.87
CA ARG A 106 13.48 -0.29 -21.18
C ARG A 106 13.16 -0.94 -22.52
N CYS A 107 11.89 -0.99 -22.89
CA CYS A 107 11.44 -1.54 -24.17
C CYS A 107 12.00 -0.78 -25.37
N MET A 108 12.17 0.55 -25.25
CA MET A 108 12.75 1.38 -26.31
C MET A 108 14.27 1.24 -26.39
N GLU A 109 14.94 0.98 -25.26
CA GLU A 109 16.39 0.79 -25.22
C GLU A 109 16.85 -0.47 -25.96
N VAL A 110 16.03 -1.52 -25.95
CA VAL A 110 16.35 -2.81 -26.61
C VAL A 110 15.74 -2.94 -28.00
N CYS A 111 14.91 -1.99 -28.44
CA CYS A 111 14.26 -2.07 -29.73
C CYS A 111 15.31 -1.88 -30.86
N PRO A 112 15.54 -2.89 -31.72
CA PRO A 112 16.60 -2.83 -32.74
C PRO A 112 16.37 -1.74 -33.79
N VAL A 113 15.09 -1.43 -34.04
CA VAL A 113 14.64 -0.45 -35.03
C VAL A 113 14.15 0.86 -34.39
N GLY A 114 14.30 1.01 -33.07
CA GLY A 114 14.06 2.28 -32.37
C GLY A 114 12.59 2.74 -32.33
N VAL A 115 11.63 1.82 -32.27
CA VAL A 115 10.19 2.16 -32.13
C VAL A 115 9.96 2.95 -30.83
N PRO A 116 9.33 4.14 -30.87
CA PRO A 116 9.02 4.96 -29.70
C PRO A 116 7.78 4.43 -28.95
N ILE A 117 7.90 3.22 -28.38
CA ILE A 117 6.80 2.47 -27.76
C ILE A 117 6.01 3.29 -26.72
N LEU A 118 6.69 4.08 -25.88
CA LEU A 118 5.99 4.89 -24.87
C LEU A 118 5.13 5.98 -25.48
N ASP A 119 5.57 6.60 -26.58
CA ASP A 119 4.79 7.61 -27.28
C ASP A 119 3.57 6.94 -27.95
N ILE A 120 3.73 5.75 -28.54
CA ILE A 120 2.62 4.97 -29.10
C ILE A 120 1.57 4.66 -28.03
N ILE A 121 1.97 4.18 -26.84
CA ILE A 121 1.02 3.88 -25.75
C ILE A 121 0.25 5.14 -25.35
N ARG A 122 0.95 6.28 -25.19
CA ARG A 122 0.34 7.55 -24.77
C ARG A 122 -0.64 8.09 -25.81
N GLU A 123 -0.24 8.13 -27.07
CA GLU A 123 -1.07 8.64 -28.17
C GLU A 123 -2.25 7.70 -28.48
N SER A 124 -2.05 6.38 -28.36
CA SER A 124 -3.13 5.40 -28.60
C SER A 124 -4.21 5.43 -27.52
N ARG A 125 -3.89 5.88 -26.29
CA ARG A 125 -4.90 6.14 -25.25
C ARG A 125 -5.77 7.37 -25.60
N GLY A 126 -5.22 8.31 -26.36
CA GLY A 126 -5.84 9.59 -26.66
C GLY A 126 -5.78 10.61 -25.51
N GLU A 127 -6.23 11.84 -25.80
CA GLU A 127 -6.24 12.92 -24.82
C GLU A 127 -7.36 12.73 -23.79
N THR A 128 -6.99 12.20 -22.62
CA THR A 128 -7.88 12.19 -21.44
C THR A 128 -7.31 13.13 -20.38
N PRO A 129 -8.06 14.18 -19.96
CA PRO A 129 -7.57 15.09 -18.93
C PRO A 129 -7.52 14.38 -17.57
N GLU A 130 -6.31 14.08 -17.09
CA GLU A 130 -6.07 13.50 -15.77
C GLU A 130 -6.08 14.59 -14.71
N ARG A 131 -7.27 14.89 -14.17
CA ARG A 131 -7.47 15.86 -13.08
C ARG A 131 -8.17 15.17 -11.93
N PHE A 132 -7.54 15.18 -10.76
CA PHE A 132 -8.03 14.49 -9.57
C PHE A 132 -7.82 15.34 -8.33
N LEU A 133 -8.70 15.18 -7.34
CA LEU A 133 -8.57 15.84 -6.05
C LEU A 133 -7.91 14.90 -5.03
N ILE A 134 -6.83 15.40 -4.43
CA ILE A 134 -6.13 14.74 -3.32
C ILE A 134 -6.23 15.65 -2.10
N ARG A 135 -6.58 15.08 -0.94
CA ARG A 135 -6.50 15.81 0.33
C ARG A 135 -5.04 16.10 0.65
N ALA A 136 -4.72 17.33 1.06
CA ALA A 136 -3.34 17.69 1.43
C ALA A 136 -2.79 16.82 2.57
N GLY A 137 -1.47 16.65 2.60
CA GLY A 137 -0.79 15.93 3.67
C GLY A 137 -1.01 16.60 5.02
N ARG A 138 -1.80 15.98 5.91
CA ARG A 138 -2.24 16.59 7.17
C ARG A 138 -1.24 16.43 8.33
N GLY A 139 -0.18 15.66 8.15
CA GLY A 139 0.83 15.42 9.18
C GLY A 139 0.37 14.42 10.25
N PRO A 140 0.78 14.59 11.53
CA PRO A 140 0.56 13.60 12.57
C PRO A 140 -0.91 13.44 12.98
N VAL A 141 -1.28 12.22 13.36
CA VAL A 141 -2.53 11.94 14.07
C VAL A 141 -2.47 12.62 15.44
N GLN A 142 -3.49 13.38 15.80
CA GLN A 142 -3.52 14.20 17.01
C GLN A 142 -3.83 13.38 18.26
N ASP A 143 -3.39 13.84 19.43
CA ASP A 143 -3.66 13.14 20.71
C ASP A 143 -5.16 13.00 20.99
N ILE A 144 -5.97 14.01 20.61
CA ILE A 144 -7.42 13.98 20.79
C ILE A 144 -8.06 12.85 19.96
N GLU A 145 -7.55 12.62 18.75
CA GLU A 145 -7.99 11.50 17.90
C GLU A 145 -7.57 10.16 18.53
N ILE A 146 -6.33 10.05 19.01
CA ILE A 146 -5.85 8.83 19.70
C ILE A 146 -6.68 8.52 20.94
N ARG A 147 -7.04 9.52 21.75
CA ARG A 147 -7.91 9.33 22.93
C ARG A 147 -9.30 8.83 22.56
N ARG A 148 -9.84 9.28 21.42
CA ARG A 148 -11.16 8.88 20.92
C ARG A 148 -11.19 7.41 20.46
N VAL A 149 -10.15 6.97 19.75
CA VAL A 149 -10.16 5.65 19.09
C VAL A 149 -9.24 4.60 19.72
N GLY A 150 -8.43 4.96 20.72
CA GLY A 150 -7.48 4.04 21.36
C GLY A 150 -8.12 2.77 21.92
N ALA A 151 -9.16 2.91 22.74
CA ALA A 151 -9.95 1.77 23.25
C ALA A 151 -10.61 0.97 22.12
N PRO A 152 -11.39 1.58 21.20
CA PRO A 152 -12.01 0.86 20.10
C PRO A 152 -11.03 0.05 19.23
N ILE A 153 -9.81 0.55 18.98
CA ILE A 153 -8.78 -0.18 18.22
C ILE A 153 -8.21 -1.35 19.03
N VAL A 154 -7.87 -1.12 20.30
CA VAL A 154 -7.27 -2.15 21.18
C VAL A 154 -8.26 -3.28 21.48
N PHE A 155 -9.53 -2.97 21.66
CA PHE A 155 -10.57 -3.97 21.91
C PHE A 155 -11.08 -4.66 20.65
N GLY A 156 -10.76 -4.11 19.47
CA GLY A 156 -11.11 -4.65 18.16
C GLY A 156 -12.47 -4.22 17.61
N ASP A 157 -13.17 -3.29 18.26
CA ASP A 157 -14.41 -2.71 17.73
C ASP A 157 -14.14 -1.97 16.40
N ILE A 158 -13.02 -1.23 16.33
CA ILE A 158 -12.45 -0.81 15.05
C ILE A 158 -11.54 -1.96 14.59
N PRO A 159 -11.81 -2.57 13.42
CA PRO A 159 -11.16 -3.80 13.01
C PRO A 159 -9.65 -3.65 12.78
N GLY A 160 -9.19 -2.44 12.48
CA GLY A 160 -7.78 -2.10 12.52
C GLY A 160 -7.44 -0.82 11.76
N VAL A 161 -6.14 -0.53 11.71
CA VAL A 161 -5.57 0.57 10.91
C VAL A 161 -4.74 -0.02 9.78
N ILE A 162 -5.07 0.36 8.55
CA ILE A 162 -4.33 -0.02 7.35
C ILE A 162 -3.50 1.18 6.87
N SER A 163 -2.19 1.00 6.75
CA SER A 163 -1.30 2.05 6.25
C SER A 163 -0.78 1.69 4.87
N LEU A 164 -1.26 2.37 3.83
CA LEU A 164 -0.80 2.26 2.45
C LEU A 164 0.48 3.08 2.28
N ALA A 165 1.62 2.37 2.28
CA ALA A 165 2.96 2.94 2.25
C ALA A 165 3.72 2.35 1.07
N GLY A 166 3.86 3.07 -0.03
CA GLY A 166 4.43 2.47 -1.24
C GLY A 166 4.87 3.45 -2.30
N CYS A 167 5.65 2.89 -3.23
CA CYS A 167 5.95 3.50 -4.52
C CYS A 167 4.90 3.03 -5.54
N SER A 168 4.97 3.52 -6.78
CA SER A 168 4.02 3.18 -7.85
C SER A 168 4.49 2.04 -8.77
N ASN A 169 5.20 1.04 -8.24
CA ASN A 169 5.61 -0.14 -9.01
C ASN A 169 4.57 -1.26 -8.84
N TYR A 170 3.34 -0.98 -9.23
CA TYR A 170 2.20 -1.89 -9.07
C TYR A 170 2.19 -2.98 -10.15
N PRO A 171 1.68 -4.18 -9.85
CA PRO A 171 1.60 -5.26 -10.83
C PRO A 171 0.58 -4.97 -11.95
N SER A 172 -0.56 -4.37 -11.60
CA SER A 172 -1.69 -4.16 -12.50
C SER A 172 -2.11 -2.69 -12.64
N GLY A 173 -1.25 -1.76 -12.23
CA GLY A 173 -1.51 -0.31 -12.29
C GLY A 173 -2.00 0.31 -10.99
N GLU A 174 -2.28 1.62 -11.04
CA GLU A 174 -2.60 2.43 -9.85
C GLU A 174 -3.98 2.13 -9.25
N ARG A 175 -4.90 1.55 -10.03
CA ARG A 175 -6.25 1.20 -9.56
C ARG A 175 -6.22 0.23 -8.38
N ASP A 176 -5.18 -0.58 -8.26
CA ASP A 176 -5.03 -1.55 -7.19
C ASP A 176 -5.09 -0.92 -5.80
N VAL A 177 -4.34 0.16 -5.57
CA VAL A 177 -4.29 0.80 -4.24
C VAL A 177 -5.60 1.48 -3.87
N GLN A 178 -6.39 1.90 -4.87
CA GLN A 178 -7.71 2.47 -4.66
C GLN A 178 -8.70 1.38 -4.25
N ILE A 179 -8.69 0.23 -4.92
CA ILE A 179 -9.51 -0.93 -4.56
C ILE A 179 -9.19 -1.37 -3.14
N ILE A 180 -7.89 -1.47 -2.80
CA ILE A 180 -7.44 -1.82 -1.46
C ILE A 180 -7.96 -0.81 -0.43
N ALA A 181 -7.79 0.48 -0.68
CA ALA A 181 -8.27 1.53 0.22
C ALA A 181 -9.78 1.46 0.42
N GLU A 182 -10.56 1.41 -0.66
CA GLU A 182 -12.02 1.44 -0.59
C GLU A 182 -12.61 0.20 0.11
N GLU A 183 -12.06 -0.99 -0.12
CA GLU A 183 -12.49 -2.21 0.57
C GLU A 183 -12.34 -2.07 2.09
N PHE A 184 -11.19 -1.57 2.55
CA PHE A 184 -10.96 -1.38 3.99
C PHE A 184 -11.80 -0.24 4.57
N LEU A 185 -12.02 0.84 3.83
CA LEU A 185 -12.89 1.95 4.24
C LEU A 185 -14.35 1.50 4.43
N LYS A 186 -14.90 0.76 3.45
CA LYS A 186 -16.27 0.19 3.52
C LYS A 186 -16.46 -0.75 4.72
N ARG A 187 -15.37 -1.38 5.16
CA ARG A 187 -15.34 -2.34 6.28
C ARG A 187 -15.06 -1.68 7.64
N GLY A 188 -14.98 -0.35 7.68
CA GLY A 188 -14.78 0.40 8.93
C GLY A 188 -13.35 0.38 9.46
N TYR A 189 -12.37 0.00 8.65
CA TYR A 189 -10.96 0.24 9.00
C TYR A 189 -10.63 1.73 8.90
N ILE A 190 -9.57 2.14 9.59
CA ILE A 190 -8.97 3.46 9.39
C ILE A 190 -7.88 3.29 8.34
N VAL A 191 -7.92 4.05 7.24
CA VAL A 191 -6.93 3.96 6.16
C VAL A 191 -6.03 5.18 6.16
N LEU A 192 -4.73 4.94 6.32
CA LEU A 192 -3.67 5.93 6.22
C LEU A 192 -2.95 5.75 4.90
N ALA A 193 -2.54 6.85 4.27
CA ALA A 193 -1.71 6.82 3.06
C ALA A 193 -0.61 7.88 3.14
N ALA A 194 0.54 7.57 2.54
CA ALA A 194 1.64 8.52 2.40
C ALA A 194 2.45 8.26 1.12
N GLY A 195 3.04 9.31 0.56
CA GLY A 195 3.86 9.21 -0.66
C GLY A 195 3.03 8.92 -1.90
N CYS A 196 3.58 8.10 -2.81
CA CYS A 196 2.93 7.80 -4.09
C CYS A 196 1.56 7.14 -3.90
N ALA A 197 1.43 6.20 -2.96
CA ALA A 197 0.15 5.57 -2.65
C ALA A 197 -0.96 6.58 -2.33
N ALA A 198 -0.65 7.69 -1.65
CA ALA A 198 -1.63 8.75 -1.38
C ALA A 198 -2.05 9.51 -2.64
N MET A 199 -1.14 9.67 -3.61
CA MET A 199 -1.47 10.26 -4.92
C MET A 199 -2.32 9.30 -5.73
N ASP A 200 -1.91 8.04 -5.79
CA ASP A 200 -2.50 7.02 -6.64
C ASP A 200 -3.93 6.66 -6.18
N ILE A 201 -4.24 6.76 -4.88
CA ILE A 201 -5.61 6.65 -4.34
C ILE A 201 -6.57 7.68 -4.94
N ALA A 202 -6.09 8.83 -5.40
CA ALA A 202 -6.93 9.88 -5.97
C ALA A 202 -7.21 9.70 -7.48
N LEU A 203 -6.47 8.84 -8.19
CA LEU A 203 -6.46 8.77 -9.66
C LEU A 203 -7.72 8.15 -10.31
N THR A 204 -8.84 8.06 -9.57
CA THR A 204 -10.14 7.71 -10.15
C THR A 204 -11.25 8.49 -9.50
N HIS A 205 -12.31 8.67 -10.25
CA HIS A 205 -13.60 9.10 -9.75
C HIS A 205 -14.53 7.88 -9.61
N ASP A 206 -15.46 7.95 -8.66
CA ASP A 206 -16.61 7.05 -8.62
C ASP A 206 -17.70 7.48 -9.62
N ASP A 207 -18.83 6.78 -9.60
CA ASP A 207 -19.97 7.05 -10.49
C ASP A 207 -20.57 8.46 -10.28
N GLU A 208 -20.30 9.10 -9.13
CA GLU A 208 -20.71 10.48 -8.83
C GLU A 208 -19.65 11.53 -9.23
N GLY A 209 -18.54 11.10 -9.84
CA GLY A 209 -17.45 11.99 -10.21
C GLY A 209 -16.54 12.39 -9.04
N LYS A 210 -16.59 11.71 -7.90
CA LYS A 210 -15.80 12.03 -6.69
C LYS A 210 -14.62 11.10 -6.50
N THR A 211 -13.51 11.64 -6.01
CA THR A 211 -12.38 10.84 -5.52
C THR A 211 -12.68 10.20 -4.17
N LEU A 212 -11.90 9.19 -3.77
CA LEU A 212 -12.03 8.58 -2.44
C LEU A 212 -11.80 9.59 -1.30
N TYR A 213 -10.95 10.61 -1.53
CA TYR A 213 -10.73 11.68 -0.56
C TYR A 213 -11.91 12.62 -0.38
N GLU A 214 -12.80 12.73 -1.37
CA GLU A 214 -14.04 13.50 -1.28
C GLU A 214 -15.15 12.66 -0.65
N LYS A 215 -15.19 11.36 -0.95
CA LYS A 215 -16.19 10.41 -0.46
C LYS A 215 -16.04 10.09 1.03
N TYR A 216 -14.81 9.95 1.51
CA TYR A 216 -14.52 9.50 2.89
C TYR A 216 -13.95 10.62 3.78
N PRO A 217 -14.32 10.64 5.08
CA PRO A 217 -13.85 11.66 6.02
C PRO A 217 -12.34 11.57 6.26
N GLY A 218 -11.74 12.65 6.77
CA GLY A 218 -10.30 12.76 7.03
C GLY A 218 -9.89 12.56 8.47
N ASP A 219 -10.82 12.15 9.32
CA ASP A 219 -10.61 11.89 10.72
C ASP A 219 -9.94 10.54 10.93
N PHE A 220 -9.03 10.45 11.90
CA PHE A 220 -8.51 9.16 12.37
C PHE A 220 -9.60 8.45 13.18
N ASP A 221 -10.57 7.88 12.46
CA ASP A 221 -11.73 7.16 12.98
C ASP A 221 -12.23 6.12 11.96
N ARG A 222 -13.18 5.28 12.37
CA ARG A 222 -13.80 4.22 11.57
C ARG A 222 -14.22 4.73 10.18
N GLY A 223 -13.64 4.15 9.12
CA GLY A 223 -13.95 4.52 7.74
C GLY A 223 -13.29 5.83 7.27
N GLY A 224 -12.33 6.37 8.01
CA GLY A 224 -11.58 7.57 7.64
C GLY A 224 -10.40 7.28 6.70
N LEU A 225 -10.16 8.18 5.75
CA LEU A 225 -9.04 8.15 4.79
C LEU A 225 -8.11 9.35 5.00
N LEU A 226 -6.88 9.09 5.47
CA LEU A 226 -5.93 10.12 5.84
C LEU A 226 -4.73 10.16 4.90
N ASN A 227 -4.51 11.29 4.22
CA ASN A 227 -3.22 11.57 3.60
C ASN A 227 -2.27 12.19 4.63
N LEU A 228 -1.23 11.47 5.04
CA LEU A 228 -0.24 11.94 6.02
C LEU A 228 0.88 12.76 5.38
N GLY A 229 0.92 12.86 4.05
CA GLY A 229 1.88 13.66 3.28
C GLY A 229 2.91 12.82 2.52
N PRO A 230 4.15 13.33 2.34
CA PRO A 230 5.18 12.64 1.56
C PRO A 230 5.64 11.33 2.22
N CYS A 231 6.56 10.59 1.59
CA CYS A 231 7.05 9.29 2.10
C CYS A 231 7.54 9.34 3.56
N VAL A 232 8.07 10.47 4.04
CA VAL A 232 8.50 10.64 5.44
C VAL A 232 7.32 10.69 6.43
N GLY A 233 6.11 10.99 5.95
CA GLY A 233 4.86 10.95 6.71
C GLY A 233 4.47 9.55 7.19
N ASN A 234 5.09 8.48 6.66
CA ASN A 234 4.95 7.13 7.23
C ASN A 234 5.42 7.06 8.70
N SER A 235 6.29 7.98 9.13
CA SER A 235 6.64 8.14 10.56
C SER A 235 5.42 8.48 11.42
N HIS A 236 4.44 9.22 10.90
CA HIS A 236 3.19 9.54 11.59
C HIS A 236 2.24 8.34 11.65
N ALA A 237 2.22 7.49 10.62
CA ALA A 237 1.46 6.24 10.63
C ALA A 237 1.96 5.30 11.73
N ILE A 238 3.27 5.02 11.75
CA ILE A 238 3.90 4.22 12.82
C ILE A 238 3.73 4.92 14.17
N GLY A 239 3.93 6.24 14.19
CA GLY A 239 3.77 7.08 15.38
C GLY A 239 2.37 7.00 15.99
N SER A 240 1.32 6.82 15.19
CA SER A 240 -0.05 6.63 15.69
C SER A 240 -0.17 5.38 16.56
N ALA A 241 0.43 4.24 16.16
CA ALA A 241 0.40 3.00 16.94
C ALA A 241 1.20 3.15 18.25
N ILE A 242 2.36 3.82 18.18
CA ILE A 242 3.17 4.16 19.36
C ILE A 242 2.36 5.04 20.33
N LYS A 243 1.64 6.05 19.80
CA LYS A 243 0.78 6.93 20.60
C LYS A 243 -0.41 6.21 21.20
N ILE A 244 -1.00 5.21 20.54
CA ILE A 244 -2.05 4.38 21.15
C ILE A 244 -1.47 3.67 22.38
N ALA A 245 -0.32 3.00 22.27
CA ALA A 245 0.32 2.34 23.40
C ALA A 245 0.64 3.32 24.55
N ASN A 246 1.15 4.51 24.22
CA ASN A 246 1.51 5.50 25.24
C ASN A 246 0.31 6.24 25.86
N ILE A 247 -0.62 6.75 25.06
CA ILE A 247 -1.71 7.62 25.53
C ILE A 247 -2.82 6.78 26.14
N PHE A 248 -3.23 5.70 25.47
CA PHE A 248 -4.33 4.87 25.94
C PHE A 248 -3.87 3.90 27.03
N ALA A 249 -2.79 3.16 26.79
CA ALA A 249 -2.31 2.15 27.72
C ALA A 249 -1.23 2.62 28.70
N ARG A 250 -0.84 3.90 28.63
CA ARG A 250 0.12 4.54 29.55
C ARG A 250 1.48 3.83 29.59
N VAL A 251 1.86 3.11 28.53
CA VAL A 251 3.19 2.50 28.42
C VAL A 251 4.24 3.63 28.30
N PRO A 252 5.26 3.68 29.18
CA PRO A 252 6.29 4.71 29.12
C PRO A 252 7.06 4.67 27.80
N MET A 253 7.33 5.82 27.16
CA MET A 253 8.03 5.85 25.86
C MET A 253 9.55 5.90 25.94
N LYS A 254 10.09 6.63 26.92
CA LYS A 254 11.52 6.97 26.96
C LYS A 254 12.38 5.72 27.16
N GLY A 255 13.22 5.40 26.19
CA GLY A 255 14.14 4.25 26.24
C GLY A 255 13.44 2.88 26.23
N ASN A 256 12.15 2.82 25.87
CA ASN A 256 11.30 1.64 26.09
C ASN A 256 10.71 1.05 24.80
N THR A 257 11.54 0.96 23.75
CA THR A 257 11.08 0.47 22.43
C THR A 257 10.51 -0.94 22.49
N VAL A 258 11.08 -1.83 23.31
CA VAL A 258 10.70 -3.25 23.36
C VAL A 258 9.28 -3.42 23.91
N GLU A 259 8.94 -2.77 25.03
CA GLU A 259 7.61 -2.90 25.63
C GLU A 259 6.52 -2.26 24.75
N ILE A 260 6.82 -1.15 24.08
CA ILE A 260 5.89 -0.53 23.12
C ILE A 260 5.66 -1.47 21.92
N ALA A 261 6.73 -2.04 21.35
CA ALA A 261 6.62 -2.94 20.21
C ALA A 261 5.84 -4.22 20.59
N ASP A 262 6.09 -4.77 21.77
CA ASP A 262 5.35 -5.90 22.33
C ASP A 262 3.85 -5.55 22.51
N TYR A 263 3.55 -4.37 23.05
CA TYR A 263 2.17 -3.89 23.18
C TYR A 263 1.48 -3.78 21.81
N ILE A 264 2.13 -3.18 20.81
CA ILE A 264 1.59 -3.05 19.45
C ILE A 264 1.34 -4.44 18.85
N LEU A 265 2.33 -5.33 18.92
CA LEU A 265 2.26 -6.68 18.36
C LEU A 265 1.10 -7.49 18.92
N ASN A 266 0.84 -7.38 20.22
CA ASN A 266 -0.13 -8.23 20.90
C ASN A 266 -1.53 -7.62 21.02
N ARG A 267 -1.68 -6.30 20.84
CA ARG A 267 -2.92 -5.59 21.19
C ARG A 267 -3.44 -4.59 20.16
N ILE A 268 -2.61 -4.06 19.27
CA ILE A 268 -3.06 -3.02 18.33
C ILE A 268 -3.18 -3.63 16.93
N GLY A 269 -4.42 -3.79 16.45
CA GLY A 269 -4.72 -4.29 15.11
C GLY A 269 -4.29 -3.29 14.03
N VAL A 270 -3.10 -3.47 13.48
CA VAL A 270 -2.53 -2.63 12.43
C VAL A 270 -1.83 -3.47 11.38
N CYS A 271 -1.83 -3.00 10.13
CA CYS A 271 -1.10 -3.61 9.02
C CYS A 271 -0.63 -2.53 8.05
N VAL A 272 0.62 -2.64 7.58
CA VAL A 272 1.14 -1.80 6.48
C VAL A 272 0.99 -2.55 5.18
N ILE A 273 0.56 -1.86 4.12
CA ILE A 273 0.50 -2.41 2.77
C ILE A 273 1.47 -1.63 1.88
N GLY A 274 2.49 -2.32 1.38
CA GLY A 274 3.48 -1.81 0.42
C GLY A 274 3.29 -2.42 -0.96
N TRP A 275 2.14 -2.17 -1.57
CA TRP A 275 1.72 -2.83 -2.81
C TRP A 275 2.71 -2.61 -3.97
N GLY A 276 3.06 -1.35 -4.26
CA GLY A 276 4.00 -0.99 -5.32
C GLY A 276 5.44 -0.77 -4.84
N ALA A 277 5.87 -1.41 -3.74
CA ALA A 277 7.19 -1.14 -3.16
C ALA A 277 8.34 -1.50 -4.12
N MET A 278 9.16 -0.51 -4.51
CA MET A 278 10.36 -0.71 -5.34
C MET A 278 11.67 -0.11 -4.78
N SER A 279 11.58 0.91 -3.92
CA SER A 279 12.77 1.65 -3.47
C SER A 279 13.37 1.09 -2.18
N GLN A 280 14.68 1.31 -1.98
CA GLN A 280 15.35 1.03 -0.70
C GLN A 280 14.70 1.78 0.48
N LYS A 281 14.09 2.95 0.23
CA LYS A 281 13.29 3.68 1.22
C LYS A 281 12.05 2.90 1.65
N ALA A 282 11.35 2.26 0.71
CA ALA A 282 10.20 1.42 1.04
C ALA A 282 10.63 0.23 1.90
N PHE A 283 11.74 -0.43 1.56
CA PHE A 283 12.31 -1.49 2.40
C PHE A 283 12.64 -1.03 3.82
N ALA A 284 13.20 0.17 3.98
CA ALA A 284 13.49 0.76 5.29
C ALA A 284 12.22 1.10 6.09
N ILE A 285 11.16 1.60 5.43
CA ILE A 285 9.86 1.87 6.07
C ILE A 285 9.23 0.56 6.57
N VAL A 286 9.23 -0.48 5.74
CA VAL A 286 8.69 -1.81 6.06
C VAL A 286 9.45 -2.42 7.25
N THR A 287 10.78 -2.41 7.20
CA THR A 287 11.62 -2.89 8.29
C THR A 287 11.40 -2.08 9.58
N GLY A 288 11.21 -0.76 9.44
CA GLY A 288 10.84 0.13 10.54
C GLY A 288 9.52 -0.26 11.20
N ALA A 289 8.48 -0.55 10.41
CA ALA A 289 7.21 -1.04 10.91
C ALA A 289 7.36 -2.36 11.66
N ASN A 290 8.12 -3.32 11.10
CA ASN A 290 8.36 -4.61 11.74
C ASN A 290 9.07 -4.49 13.09
N ARG A 291 10.01 -3.54 13.23
CA ARG A 291 10.69 -3.26 14.50
C ARG A 291 9.71 -2.85 15.62
N TRP A 292 8.56 -2.29 15.26
CA TRP A 292 7.49 -1.93 16.19
C TRP A 292 6.40 -2.99 16.33
N GLY A 293 6.62 -4.22 15.84
CA GLY A 293 5.61 -5.28 15.90
C GLY A 293 4.46 -5.11 14.90
N ILE A 294 4.62 -4.25 13.89
CA ILE A 294 3.61 -3.99 12.87
C ILE A 294 3.84 -4.93 11.68
N PRO A 295 2.86 -5.78 11.32
CA PRO A 295 2.96 -6.65 10.15
C PRO A 295 2.81 -5.86 8.85
N VAL A 296 3.39 -6.38 7.77
CA VAL A 296 3.39 -5.78 6.44
C VAL A 296 3.00 -6.80 5.37
N VAL A 297 2.10 -6.40 4.48
CA VAL A 297 1.82 -7.08 3.21
C VAL A 297 2.44 -6.28 2.07
N LEU A 298 3.23 -6.91 1.22
CA LEU A 298 3.88 -6.30 0.07
C LEU A 298 3.28 -6.85 -1.22
N GLY A 299 3.35 -6.08 -2.31
CA GLY A 299 3.02 -6.62 -3.63
C GLY A 299 4.14 -7.51 -4.18
N PRO A 300 3.87 -8.25 -5.28
CA PRO A 300 4.71 -9.34 -5.75
C PRO A 300 6.11 -8.90 -6.15
N HIS A 301 6.26 -7.71 -6.72
CA HIS A 301 7.57 -7.17 -7.09
C HIS A 301 8.51 -6.95 -5.89
N ALA A 302 7.96 -6.79 -4.68
CA ALA A 302 8.75 -6.60 -3.47
C ALA A 302 9.43 -7.89 -2.99
N SER A 303 9.07 -9.07 -3.53
CA SER A 303 9.83 -10.32 -3.33
C SER A 303 11.33 -10.15 -3.69
N LYS A 304 11.63 -9.20 -4.60
CA LYS A 304 12.99 -8.80 -5.01
C LYS A 304 13.81 -8.17 -3.89
N TYR A 305 13.22 -7.81 -2.74
CA TYR A 305 13.97 -7.42 -1.53
C TYR A 305 14.65 -8.58 -0.81
N ARG A 306 14.36 -9.84 -1.21
CA ARG A 306 15.04 -11.08 -0.78
C ARG A 306 14.80 -11.54 0.66
N ARG A 307 14.08 -10.78 1.49
CA ARG A 307 13.85 -11.12 2.90
C ARG A 307 12.40 -10.86 3.30
N LEU A 308 11.76 -11.91 3.79
CA LEU A 308 10.41 -11.92 4.37
C LEU A 308 10.48 -12.44 5.81
N TYR A 309 9.45 -12.18 6.61
CA TYR A 309 9.34 -12.67 8.00
C TYR A 309 8.07 -13.48 8.12
N LEU A 310 8.14 -14.71 7.62
CA LEU A 310 7.03 -15.66 7.64
C LEU A 310 7.03 -16.37 9.00
N GLY A 311 5.93 -16.24 9.74
CA GLY A 311 5.67 -17.07 10.90
C GLY A 311 5.07 -18.42 10.53
N GLU A 312 5.21 -19.37 11.44
CA GLU A 312 4.59 -20.69 11.36
C GLU A 312 3.06 -20.61 11.51
N SER A 313 2.35 -21.57 10.92
CA SER A 313 0.89 -21.69 10.97
C SER A 313 0.37 -22.37 12.24
N SER A 314 1.28 -22.91 13.05
CA SER A 314 0.98 -23.60 14.31
C SER A 314 0.50 -22.60 15.40
N PRO A 315 -0.36 -23.05 16.34
CA PRO A 315 -0.63 -22.29 17.56
C PRO A 315 0.66 -21.94 18.29
N ARG A 316 0.73 -20.73 18.83
CA ARG A 316 1.85 -20.23 19.62
C ARG A 316 1.56 -20.41 21.10
N VAL A 317 2.59 -20.25 21.93
CA VAL A 317 2.43 -20.10 23.38
C VAL A 317 2.90 -18.71 23.75
N ILE A 318 2.06 -17.95 24.45
CA ILE A 318 2.35 -16.59 24.87
C ILE A 318 2.23 -16.49 26.39
N ARG A 319 3.04 -15.61 26.99
CA ARG A 319 2.99 -15.37 28.43
C ARG A 319 1.89 -14.36 28.75
N ASP A 320 1.11 -14.62 29.78
CA ASP A 320 0.22 -13.64 30.38
C ASP A 320 0.97 -12.88 31.50
N LYS A 321 1.20 -11.58 31.32
CA LYS A 321 1.92 -10.73 32.28
C LYS A 321 1.18 -10.59 33.62
N SER A 322 -0.12 -10.87 33.66
CA SER A 322 -0.92 -10.70 34.88
C SER A 322 -0.69 -11.81 35.92
N ASP A 323 -0.36 -13.03 35.48
CA ASP A 323 -0.17 -14.18 36.36
C ASP A 323 1.02 -15.09 35.99
N ASP A 324 1.83 -14.69 35.00
CA ASP A 324 3.00 -15.41 34.48
C ASP A 324 2.69 -16.78 33.83
N SER A 325 1.42 -17.07 33.55
CA SER A 325 1.03 -18.31 32.90
C SER A 325 1.43 -18.33 31.42
N MET A 326 1.72 -19.54 30.91
CA MET A 326 1.96 -19.80 29.50
C MET A 326 0.67 -20.29 28.85
N VAL A 327 0.08 -19.47 27.97
CA VAL A 327 -1.24 -19.71 27.40
C VAL A 327 -1.14 -20.01 25.90
N PRO A 328 -1.81 -21.07 25.39
CA PRO A 328 -1.93 -21.29 23.95
C PRO A 328 -2.63 -20.12 23.26
N SER A 329 -2.05 -19.63 22.17
CA SER A 329 -2.53 -18.47 21.42
C SER A 329 -2.49 -18.74 19.92
N GLU A 330 -3.33 -18.03 19.19
CA GLU A 330 -3.35 -18.02 17.73
C GLU A 330 -2.04 -17.47 17.15
N PRO A 331 -1.69 -17.86 15.91
CA PRO A 331 -0.62 -17.21 15.16
C PRO A 331 -1.09 -15.85 14.63
N ALA A 332 -1.27 -14.86 15.52
CA ALA A 332 -1.77 -13.52 15.20
C ALA A 332 -0.78 -12.41 15.64
N PRO A 333 -0.19 -11.64 14.70
CA PRO A 333 -0.28 -11.80 13.25
C PRO A 333 0.44 -13.07 12.75
N PRO A 334 0.00 -13.66 11.62
CA PRO A 334 0.64 -14.85 11.04
C PRO A 334 2.08 -14.60 10.61
N HIS A 335 2.36 -13.43 10.06
CA HIS A 335 3.68 -13.03 9.55
C HIS A 335 3.97 -11.58 9.94
N LEU A 336 5.24 -11.19 9.94
CA LEU A 336 5.62 -9.77 10.03
C LEU A 336 5.85 -9.16 8.65
N THR A 337 6.30 -9.94 7.66
CA THR A 337 6.41 -9.46 6.28
C THR A 337 6.03 -10.59 5.34
N TYR A 338 5.01 -10.34 4.52
CA TYR A 338 4.46 -11.27 3.54
C TYR A 338 4.38 -10.58 2.18
N ALA A 339 4.65 -11.29 1.08
CA ALA A 339 4.45 -10.79 -0.28
C ALA A 339 3.24 -11.51 -0.89
N ALA A 340 2.18 -10.76 -1.16
CA ALA A 340 0.99 -11.27 -1.82
C ALA A 340 1.16 -11.16 -3.35
N GLU A 341 0.65 -12.14 -4.07
CA GLU A 341 0.69 -12.21 -5.53
C GLU A 341 -0.44 -11.41 -6.18
N SER A 342 -1.59 -11.31 -5.50
CA SER A 342 -2.79 -10.65 -6.01
C SER A 342 -3.42 -9.71 -4.98
N ILE A 343 -4.26 -8.78 -5.46
CA ILE A 343 -5.04 -7.88 -4.59
C ILE A 343 -5.97 -8.69 -3.68
N ASN A 344 -6.58 -9.74 -4.23
CA ASN A 344 -7.46 -10.66 -3.52
C ASN A 344 -6.76 -11.22 -2.27
N GLU A 345 -5.54 -11.72 -2.47
CA GLU A 345 -4.71 -12.22 -1.38
C GLU A 345 -4.24 -11.11 -0.44
N CYS A 346 -3.86 -9.94 -0.97
CA CYS A 346 -3.47 -8.80 -0.17
C CYS A 346 -4.57 -8.38 0.80
N LEU A 347 -5.82 -8.29 0.35
CA LEU A 347 -6.98 -7.90 1.13
C LEU A 347 -7.26 -8.91 2.25
N VAL A 348 -7.36 -10.20 1.90
CA VAL A 348 -7.60 -11.28 2.87
C VAL A 348 -6.48 -11.31 3.91
N MET A 349 -5.22 -11.31 3.47
CA MET A 349 -4.07 -11.37 4.35
C MET A 349 -3.98 -10.13 5.26
N ALA A 350 -4.17 -8.92 4.73
CA ALA A 350 -4.09 -7.71 5.54
C ALA A 350 -5.20 -7.63 6.60
N SER A 351 -6.41 -8.15 6.32
CA SER A 351 -7.47 -8.26 7.33
C SER A 351 -7.08 -9.23 8.47
N LYS A 352 -6.50 -10.37 8.12
CA LYS A 352 -6.00 -11.39 9.05
C LYS A 352 -4.82 -10.88 9.89
N MET A 353 -3.93 -10.10 9.28
CA MET A 353 -2.81 -9.41 9.93
C MET A 353 -3.25 -8.38 10.97
N CYS A 354 -4.53 -7.98 11.03
CA CYS A 354 -5.07 -7.08 12.06
C CYS A 354 -5.63 -7.81 13.29
N ILE A 355 -5.78 -9.14 13.26
CA ILE A 355 -6.22 -9.94 14.42
C ILE A 355 -5.12 -9.92 15.49
N ARG A 356 -5.50 -9.81 16.77
CA ARG A 356 -4.55 -9.71 17.88
C ARG A 356 -4.95 -10.61 19.05
N PRO A 357 -4.00 -11.24 19.76
CA PRO A 357 -4.28 -12.10 20.91
C PRO A 357 -5.21 -11.46 21.97
N ASN A 358 -5.11 -10.15 22.17
CA ASN A 358 -5.88 -9.39 23.16
C ASN A 358 -7.26 -8.89 22.70
N ASP A 359 -7.71 -9.22 21.48
CA ASP A 359 -9.04 -8.77 21.01
C ASP A 359 -10.11 -9.19 22.03
N THR A 360 -11.10 -8.33 22.31
CA THR A 360 -12.27 -8.73 23.10
C THR A 360 -13.13 -9.71 22.29
N PRO A 361 -14.04 -10.49 22.90
CA PRO A 361 -14.91 -11.38 22.13
C PRO A 361 -15.71 -10.65 21.03
N ARG A 362 -16.21 -9.45 21.34
CA ARG A 362 -16.90 -8.59 20.36
C ARG A 362 -15.96 -8.13 19.25
N GLY A 363 -14.78 -7.60 19.59
CA GLY A 363 -13.83 -7.12 18.59
C GLY A 363 -13.27 -8.23 17.71
N ARG A 364 -13.02 -9.41 18.29
CA ARG A 364 -12.62 -10.61 17.55
C ARG A 364 -13.69 -11.00 16.53
N MET A 365 -14.96 -11.02 16.95
CA MET A 365 -16.08 -11.29 16.04
C MET A 365 -16.13 -10.29 14.87
N VAL A 366 -15.88 -9.00 15.10
CA VAL A 366 -15.81 -7.98 14.03
C VAL A 366 -14.66 -8.26 13.05
N LYS A 367 -13.46 -8.58 13.57
CA LYS A 367 -12.30 -8.89 12.72
C LYS A 367 -12.48 -10.20 11.95
N LEU A 368 -13.01 -11.24 12.59
CA LEU A 368 -13.33 -12.52 11.94
C LEU A 368 -14.43 -12.37 10.90
N SER A 369 -15.43 -11.52 11.14
CA SER A 369 -16.48 -11.24 10.15
C SER A 369 -15.87 -10.62 8.88
N ASN A 370 -14.91 -9.70 9.04
CA ASN A 370 -14.19 -9.13 7.90
C ASN A 370 -13.30 -10.16 7.19
N TYR A 371 -12.55 -10.97 7.95
CA TYR A 371 -11.70 -12.02 7.37
C TYR A 371 -12.52 -13.04 6.57
N VAL A 372 -13.61 -13.55 7.17
CA VAL A 372 -14.51 -14.52 6.54
C VAL A 372 -15.20 -13.92 5.31
N ASP A 373 -15.73 -12.70 5.39
CA ASP A 373 -16.41 -12.06 4.27
C ASP A 373 -15.46 -11.76 3.11
N LEU A 374 -14.21 -11.35 3.39
CA LEU A 374 -13.18 -11.19 2.36
C LEU A 374 -12.78 -12.53 1.74
N HIS A 375 -12.63 -13.58 2.53
CA HIS A 375 -12.32 -14.93 2.03
C HIS A 375 -13.42 -15.45 1.09
N LEU A 376 -14.69 -15.32 1.50
CA LEU A 376 -15.83 -15.70 0.68
C LEU A 376 -15.92 -14.87 -0.60
N LYS A 377 -15.71 -13.55 -0.51
CA LYS A 377 -15.78 -12.65 -1.66
C LYS A 377 -14.71 -12.95 -2.71
N TYR A 378 -13.49 -13.28 -2.29
CA TYR A 378 -12.34 -13.37 -3.19
C TYR A 378 -11.88 -14.80 -3.50
N TYR A 379 -12.16 -15.77 -2.63
CA TYR A 379 -11.81 -17.19 -2.79
C TYR A 379 -13.03 -18.12 -2.90
N GLY A 380 -14.23 -17.65 -2.51
CA GLY A 380 -15.47 -18.40 -2.69
C GLY A 380 -15.79 -19.42 -1.59
N ASP A 381 -14.94 -19.54 -0.56
CA ASP A 381 -15.07 -20.50 0.53
C ASP A 381 -14.76 -19.87 1.90
N LEU A 382 -15.00 -20.63 2.97
CA LEU A 382 -14.66 -20.22 4.33
C LEU A 382 -13.17 -20.47 4.63
N PRO A 383 -12.53 -19.65 5.48
CA PRO A 383 -11.14 -19.86 5.84
C PRO A 383 -10.90 -21.22 6.48
N ALA A 384 -10.03 -22.03 5.87
CA ALA A 384 -9.71 -23.37 6.35
C ALA A 384 -9.06 -23.38 7.74
N ASP A 385 -8.52 -22.26 8.21
CA ASP A 385 -7.81 -22.11 9.48
C ASP A 385 -8.57 -21.26 10.51
N ILE A 386 -9.88 -21.06 10.30
CA ILE A 386 -10.73 -20.25 11.19
C ILE A 386 -10.71 -20.75 12.65
N ASP A 387 -10.52 -22.06 12.84
CA ASP A 387 -10.41 -22.73 14.14
C ASP A 387 -9.24 -22.23 14.98
N LEU A 388 -8.17 -21.73 14.34
CA LEU A 388 -7.02 -21.20 15.05
C LEU A 388 -7.33 -19.86 15.70
N PHE A 389 -8.26 -19.07 15.14
CA PHE A 389 -8.53 -17.69 15.52
C PHE A 389 -9.83 -17.50 16.31
N VAL A 390 -10.72 -18.50 16.34
CA VAL A 390 -11.89 -18.53 17.23
C VAL A 390 -11.49 -19.12 18.57
N ARG A 391 -11.66 -18.37 19.66
CA ARG A 391 -11.33 -18.83 21.02
C ARG A 391 -12.56 -19.31 21.78
N ASN A 392 -13.72 -18.72 21.54
CA ASN A 392 -15.00 -19.13 22.11
C ASN A 392 -16.15 -18.87 21.13
N GLU A 393 -17.32 -19.45 21.38
CA GLU A 393 -18.47 -19.34 20.47
C GLU A 393 -19.03 -17.91 20.30
N ARG A 394 -18.76 -17.00 21.23
CA ARG A 394 -19.21 -15.59 21.15
C ARG A 394 -18.41 -14.79 20.10
N GLU A 395 -17.32 -15.35 19.60
CA GLU A 395 -16.46 -14.75 18.59
C GLU A 395 -16.86 -15.13 17.17
N ILE A 396 -17.76 -16.11 17.01
CA ILE A 396 -18.14 -16.63 15.71
C ILE A 396 -19.02 -15.60 14.98
N PRO A 397 -18.67 -15.21 13.74
CA PRO A 397 -19.50 -14.33 12.92
C PRO A 397 -20.94 -14.85 12.77
N TYR A 398 -21.92 -14.01 13.09
CA TYR A 398 -23.34 -14.40 13.08
C TYR A 398 -23.83 -14.92 11.74
N LYS A 399 -23.43 -14.30 10.63
CA LYS A 399 -23.90 -14.62 9.28
C LYS A 399 -23.55 -16.04 8.82
N HIS A 400 -22.44 -16.60 9.29
CA HIS A 400 -21.90 -17.91 8.89
C HIS A 400 -21.68 -18.83 10.09
N LYS A 401 -22.51 -18.66 11.14
CA LYS A 401 -22.28 -19.31 12.43
C LYS A 401 -22.33 -20.83 12.34
N ASP A 402 -23.35 -21.37 11.65
CA ASP A 402 -23.56 -22.81 11.57
C ASP A 402 -22.45 -23.51 10.78
N ASP A 403 -22.05 -22.93 9.64
CA ASP A 403 -20.96 -23.44 8.80
C ASP A 403 -19.62 -23.44 9.56
N ILE A 404 -19.31 -22.35 10.29
CA ILE A 404 -18.09 -22.27 11.11
C ILE A 404 -18.14 -23.30 12.23
N LEU A 405 -19.27 -23.46 12.93
CA LEU A 405 -19.41 -24.48 13.97
C LEU A 405 -19.19 -25.90 13.42
N GLU A 406 -19.59 -26.18 12.18
CA GLU A 406 -19.31 -27.45 11.53
C GLU A 406 -17.80 -27.67 11.32
N ILE A 407 -17.07 -26.65 10.85
CA ILE A 407 -15.61 -26.68 10.71
C ILE A 407 -14.94 -26.94 12.06
N LEU A 408 -15.37 -26.22 13.10
CA LEU A 408 -14.83 -26.37 14.46
C LEU A 408 -15.03 -27.79 14.99
N ARG A 409 -16.22 -28.39 14.80
CA ARG A 409 -16.51 -29.78 15.18
C ARG A 409 -15.62 -30.77 14.44
N LYS A 410 -15.45 -30.62 13.11
CA LYS A 410 -14.59 -31.49 12.29
C LYS A 410 -13.12 -31.46 12.75
N LYS A 411 -12.67 -30.34 13.30
CA LYS A 411 -11.30 -30.15 13.80
C LYS A 411 -11.10 -30.45 15.28
N ASN A 412 -12.11 -31.02 15.95
CA ASN A 412 -12.07 -31.28 17.40
C ASN A 412 -11.69 -30.04 18.23
N TRP A 413 -12.14 -28.87 17.78
CA TRP A 413 -11.84 -27.61 18.43
C TRP A 413 -12.44 -27.58 19.84
N LYS A 414 -11.69 -26.97 20.77
CA LYS A 414 -12.11 -26.75 22.15
C LYS A 414 -12.04 -25.26 22.47
N PRO A 415 -13.04 -24.70 23.19
CA PRO A 415 -12.96 -23.33 23.67
C PRO A 415 -11.71 -23.11 24.51
N ARG A 416 -11.11 -21.93 24.37
CA ARG A 416 -10.02 -21.43 25.20
C ARG A 416 -10.31 -20.01 25.65
N GLU A 417 -9.82 -19.66 26.84
CA GLU A 417 -9.92 -18.29 27.33
C GLU A 417 -8.94 -17.38 26.59
N PRO A 418 -9.30 -16.11 26.35
CA PRO A 418 -8.38 -15.12 25.82
C PRO A 418 -7.29 -14.78 26.84
N VAL A 419 -6.09 -14.52 26.34
CA VAL A 419 -4.98 -14.01 27.16
C VAL A 419 -5.32 -12.58 27.60
N LYS A 420 -5.16 -12.27 28.88
CA LYS A 420 -5.51 -10.95 29.45
C LYS A 420 -4.40 -9.95 29.20
N GLU A 421 -3.16 -10.34 29.51
CA GLU A 421 -2.00 -9.50 29.28
C GLU A 421 -0.90 -10.17 28.46
N PRO A 422 -1.15 -10.41 27.14
CA PRO A 422 -0.19 -11.08 26.28
C PRO A 422 1.12 -10.30 26.15
N THR A 423 2.24 -11.00 26.36
CA THR A 423 3.59 -10.51 26.11
C THR A 423 4.50 -11.62 25.56
N ILE A 424 5.42 -11.24 24.68
CA ILE A 424 6.50 -12.12 24.19
C ILE A 424 7.86 -11.79 24.84
N ILE A 425 7.87 -10.85 25.79
CA ILE A 425 9.06 -10.51 26.58
C ILE A 425 9.28 -11.61 27.62
N ARG A 426 10.52 -12.12 27.67
CA ARG A 426 10.94 -13.15 28.62
C ARG A 426 11.23 -12.59 30.00
#